data_AF-A0A2E3H6S0-F1
#
_entry.id   AF-A0A2E3H6S0-F1
#
_cell.length_a   1.000
_cell.length_b   1.000
_cell.length_c   1.000
_cell.angle_alpha   90.00
_cell.angle_beta   90.00
_cell.angle_gamma   90.00
#
_symmetry.space_group_name_H-M   'P 1'
#
loop_
_entity.id
_entity.type
_entity.pdbx_description
1 polymer ?
#
loop_
_entity_poly.entity_id
_entity_poly.type
_entity_poly.pdbx_seq_one_letter_code
_entity_poly.pdbx_strand_id
1 'polypeptide(L)' 'MEAGMMRSALTEISAKLAITDVRDVQVTDVVEDGVGGFVRALRVFGEPNTSAGPALILEVQIQSGTKTDLDITTPTLSF' A
#
# COMPACT_ATOMS: atom_id res chain seq x y z
N MET A 1 12.56 -24.42 15.14
CA MET A 1 12.14 -23.18 15.82
C MET A 1 12.30 -22.07 14.80
N GLU A 2 11.20 -21.66 14.19
CA GLU A 2 11.19 -20.57 13.22
C GLU A 2 11.29 -19.26 13.99
N ALA A 3 12.32 -18.46 13.72
CA ALA A 3 12.46 -17.14 14.31
C ALA A 3 11.32 -16.28 13.75
N GLY A 4 10.24 -16.15 14.52
CA GLY A 4 9.15 -15.22 14.21
C GLY A 4 9.76 -13.84 14.02
N MET A 5 9.75 -13.37 12.77
CA MET A 5 10.28 -12.07 12.39
C MET A 5 9.55 -11.02 13.24
N MET A 6 10.23 -10.47 14.26
CA MET A 6 9.74 -9.34 15.03
C MET A 6 9.57 -8.18 14.04
N ARG A 7 8.34 -8.01 13.53
CA ARG A 7 7.98 -6.83 12.77
C ARG A 7 8.00 -5.67 13.77
N SER A 8 8.86 -4.69 13.51
CA SER A 8 8.80 -3.42 14.25
C SER A 8 7.45 -2.77 13.93
N ALA A 9 6.56 -2.68 14.92
CA ALA A 9 5.30 -1.98 14.79
C ALA A 9 5.54 -0.49 15.09
N LEU A 10 5.75 0.30 14.04
CA LEU A 10 5.68 1.76 14.13
C LEU A 10 4.21 2.15 14.21
N THR A 11 3.79 2.77 15.31
CA THR A 11 2.40 3.21 15.51
C THR A 11 2.08 4.40 14.61
N GLU A 12 3.01 5.36 14.50
CA GLU A 12 2.89 6.52 13.63
C GLU A 12 4.27 6.90 13.09
N ILE A 13 4.33 7.27 11.81
CA ILE A 13 5.52 7.79 11.15
C ILE A 13 5.13 8.97 10.26
N SER A 14 5.88 10.07 10.36
CA SER A 14 5.84 11.14 9.37
C SER A 14 7.11 11.07 8.54
N ALA A 15 6.99 10.53 7.32
CA ALA A 15 8.11 10.39 6.40
C ALA A 15 7.69 10.79 4.99
N LYS A 16 8.58 11.49 4.28
CA LYS A 16 8.43 11.74 2.85
C LYS A 16 9.30 10.74 2.09
N LEU A 17 8.67 9.88 1.30
CA LEU A 17 9.34 8.96 0.39
C LEU A 17 9.34 9.56 -1.02
N ALA A 18 10.52 9.72 -1.60
CA ALA A 18 10.67 10.06 -3.02
C ALA A 18 11.00 8.78 -3.78
N ILE A 19 10.04 8.27 -4.55
CA ILE A 19 10.19 7.05 -5.34
C ILE A 19 10.29 7.46 -6.80
N THR A 20 11.40 7.08 -7.46
CA THR A 20 11.62 7.29 -8.89
C THR A 20 11.24 6.04 -9.68
N ASP A 21 11.18 6.19 -11.01
CA ASP A 21 10.98 5.05 -11.93
C ASP A 21 9.66 4.28 -11.70
N VAL A 22 8.64 4.99 -11.23
CA VAL A 22 7.28 4.46 -11.02
C VAL A 22 6.61 4.26 -12.38
N ARG A 23 6.08 3.05 -12.58
CA ARG A 23 5.37 2.63 -13.80
C ARG A 23 3.88 2.40 -13.58
N ASP A 24 3.50 1.99 -12.37
CA ASP A 24 2.10 1.78 -12.01
C ASP A 24 1.88 2.03 -10.50
N VAL A 25 0.68 2.48 -10.15
CA VAL A 25 0.23 2.63 -8.77
C VAL A 25 -1.15 2.01 -8.65
N GLN A 26 -1.26 1.01 -7.79
CA GLN A 26 -2.51 0.30 -7.55
C GLN A 26 -3.00 0.58 -6.15
N VAL A 27 -4.30 0.84 -6.04
CA VAL A 27 -5.00 0.92 -4.77
C VAL A 27 -5.91 -0.28 -4.68
N THR A 28 -5.69 -1.14 -3.68
CA THR A 28 -6.50 -2.35 -3.53
C THR A 28 -7.91 -2.02 -3.04
N ASP A 29 -8.81 -2.98 -3.19
CA ASP A 29 -10.11 -2.94 -2.53
C ASP A 29 -9.97 -2.81 -1.02
N VAL A 30 -10.98 -2.21 -0.40
CA VAL A 30 -11.12 -2.17 1.05
C VAL A 30 -11.80 -3.45 1.52
N VAL A 31 -11.10 -4.21 2.35
CA VAL A 31 -11.55 -5.51 2.88
C VAL A 31 -11.56 -5.50 4.40
N GLU A 32 -12.32 -6.40 5.01
CA GLU A 32 -12.33 -6.58 6.47
C GLU A 32 -11.01 -7.22 6.95
N ASP A 33 -10.52 -6.79 8.12
CA ASP A 33 -9.25 -7.26 8.71
C ASP A 33 -9.38 -8.50 9.61
N GLY A 34 -10.60 -8.96 9.86
CA GLY A 34 -10.90 -10.11 10.72
C GLY A 34 -10.96 -9.81 12.23
N VAL A 35 -10.75 -8.56 12.66
CA VAL A 35 -10.86 -8.12 14.06
C VAL A 35 -11.81 -6.93 14.25
N GLY A 36 -12.61 -6.61 13.23
CA GLY A 36 -13.65 -5.58 13.26
C GLY A 36 -13.24 -4.24 12.64
N GLY A 37 -12.09 -4.18 11.98
CA GLY A 37 -11.65 -3.04 11.18
C GLY A 37 -11.59 -3.35 9.68
N PHE A 38 -11.08 -2.38 8.95
CA PHE A 38 -10.92 -2.43 7.49
C PHE A 38 -9.45 -2.17 7.14
N VAL A 39 -8.99 -2.80 6.07
CA VAL A 39 -7.64 -2.61 5.51
C VAL A 39 -7.68 -2.44 4.00
N ARG A 40 -6.73 -1.66 3.48
CA ARG A 40 -6.37 -1.62 2.06
C ARG A 40 -4.89 -1.32 1.91
N ALA A 41 -4.35 -1.53 0.71
CA ALA A 41 -2.97 -1.24 0.40
C ALA A 41 -2.83 -0.29 -0.80
N LEU A 42 -1.80 0.56 -0.74
CA LEU A 42 -1.26 1.28 -1.89
C LEU A 42 0.01 0.57 -2.33
N ARG A 43 0.05 0.16 -3.59
CA ARG A 43 1.18 -0.56 -4.19
C ARG A 43 1.79 0.30 -5.26
N VAL A 44 3.09 0.54 -5.15
CA VAL A 44 3.88 1.26 -6.15
C VAL A 44 4.74 0.24 -6.88
N PHE A 45 4.59 0.20 -8.20
CA PHE A 45 5.38 -0.67 -9.07
C PHE A 45 6.27 0.17 -9.99
N GLY A 46 7.47 -0.32 -10.26
CA GLY A 46 8.41 0.33 -11.17
C GLY A 46 8.84 -0.57 -12.30
N GLU A 47 10.08 -0.39 -12.74
CA GLU A 47 10.63 -1.11 -13.89
C GLU A 47 10.49 -2.63 -13.77
N PRO A 48 10.23 -3.33 -14.88
CA PRO A 48 10.21 -4.77 -14.89
C PRO A 48 11.58 -5.37 -14.57
N ASN A 49 11.62 -6.39 -13.73
CA ASN A 49 12.81 -7.19 -13.52
C ASN A 49 12.89 -8.31 -14.57
N THR A 50 13.45 -8.01 -15.75
CA THR A 50 13.96 -8.97 -16.74
C THR A 50 13.00 -10.00 -17.37
N SER A 51 11.78 -10.25 -16.88
CA SER A 51 10.74 -11.00 -17.63
C SER A 51 9.34 -11.04 -16.98
N ALA A 52 9.11 -10.40 -15.82
CA ALA A 52 7.92 -10.68 -14.97
C ALA A 52 6.92 -9.53 -14.80
N GLY A 53 6.95 -8.50 -15.67
CA GLY A 53 6.12 -7.29 -15.51
C GLY A 53 6.67 -6.34 -14.43
N PRO A 54 5.95 -5.24 -14.13
CA PRO A 54 6.39 -4.22 -13.17
C PRO A 54 6.74 -4.81 -11.80
N ALA A 55 7.90 -4.46 -11.25
CA ALA A 55 8.32 -4.95 -9.93
C ALA A 55 7.70 -4.11 -8.81
N LEU A 56 7.17 -4.75 -7.76
CA LEU A 56 6.68 -4.06 -6.56
C LEU A 56 7.86 -3.38 -5.84
N ILE A 57 7.80 -2.06 -5.71
CA ILE A 57 8.80 -1.24 -5.02
C ILE A 57 8.39 -0.98 -3.57
N LEU A 58 7.13 -0.60 -3.36
CA LEU A 58 6.59 -0.25 -2.05
C LEU A 58 5.16 -0.72 -1.93
N GLU A 59 4.83 -1.31 -0.79
CA GLU A 59 3.46 -1.52 -0.33
C GLU A 59 3.26 -0.76 0.97
N VAL A 60 2.22 0.08 1.02
CA VAL A 60 1.76 0.76 2.23
C VAL A 60 0.39 0.21 2.57
N GLN A 61 0.31 -0.58 3.64
CA GLN A 61 -0.95 -1.03 4.21
C GLN A 61 -1.47 0.03 5.18
N ILE A 62 -2.74 0.39 5.03
CA ILE A 62 -3.46 1.31 5.91
C ILE A 62 -4.67 0.60 6.51
N GLN A 63 -5.04 1.01 7.73
CA GLN A 63 -6.13 0.40 8.50
C GLN A 63 -6.99 1.48 9.17
N SER A 64 -8.30 1.23 9.27
CA SER A 64 -9.22 2.06 10.06
C SER A 64 -10.38 1.23 10.60
N GLY A 65 -11.00 1.68 11.68
CA GLY A 65 -12.30 1.16 12.15
C GLY A 65 -13.48 1.55 11.25
N THR A 66 -13.31 2.55 10.37
CA THR A 66 -14.36 3.02 9.46
C THR A 66 -13.93 2.83 8.02
N LYS A 67 -14.76 2.15 7.21
CA LYS A 67 -14.46 1.85 5.80
C LYS A 67 -14.21 3.11 4.96
N THR A 68 -15.00 4.16 5.16
CA THR A 68 -14.93 5.41 4.38
C THR A 68 -13.65 6.20 4.64
N ASP A 69 -12.98 6.01 5.79
CA ASP A 69 -11.70 6.66 6.08
C ASP A 69 -10.59 6.16 5.15
N LEU A 70 -10.80 5.00 4.54
CA LEU A 70 -9.86 4.39 3.60
C LEU A 70 -10.21 4.74 2.15
N ASP A 71 -11.24 5.54 1.87
CA ASP A 71 -11.56 5.94 0.50
C ASP A 71 -10.51 6.90 -0.05
N ILE A 72 -9.87 6.50 -1.16
CA ILE A 72 -8.89 7.28 -1.89
C ILE A 72 -9.54 7.68 -3.20
N THR A 73 -9.86 8.96 -3.33
CA THR A 73 -10.39 9.54 -4.56
C THR A 73 -9.24 10.14 -5.36
N THR A 74 -9.09 9.71 -6.61
CA THR A 74 -8.26 10.45 -7.55
C THR A 74 -9.01 11.72 -7.95
N PRO A 75 -8.33 12.87 -8.07
CA PRO A 75 -8.93 14.04 -8.71
C PRO A 75 -9.37 13.66 -10.12
N THR A 76 -10.54 14.15 -10.55
CA THR A 76 -11.04 13.91 -11.90
C THR A 76 -10.01 14.39 -12.92
N LEU A 77 -9.45 13.48 -13.71
CA LEU A 77 -8.53 13.83 -14.78
C LEU A 77 -9.31 14.60 -15.85
N SER A 78 -9.00 15.88 -16.00
CA SER A 78 -9.42 16.67 -17.15
C SER A 78 -8.37 16.46 -18.25
N PHE A 79 -8.78 15.75 -19.32
CA PHE A 79 -7.98 15.58 -20.53
C PHE A 79 -8.34 16.64 -21.56
#